data_AF-A0A1B7T7A1-F1
#
_entry.id   AF-A0A1B7T7A1-F1
#
_cell.length_a   1.000
_cell.length_b   1.000
_cell.length_c   1.000
_cell.angle_alpha   90.00
_cell.angle_beta   90.00
_cell.angle_gamma   90.00
#
_symmetry.space_group_name_H-M   'P 1'
#
loop_
_entity.id
_entity.type
_entity.pdbx_description
1 polymer ?
#
loop_
_entity_poly.entity_id
_entity_poly.type
_entity_poly.pdbx_seq_one_letter_code
_entity_poly.pdbx_strand_id
1 'polypeptide(L)'
;SLEVREQAGKVLSGIIHTMGEDTPLIKELCFVFEKQIKKAGGSLSDKAIYVNKSKKKEAQIHGALIGMSSVVNAFPYIQPIPQWIPENLSILSRWTRFTGFIGTTAKNSISDFKKNRSDTWHLDKESFTLDQLEDLEGVNWRSYYA
;
A
#
# COMPACT_ATOMS: atom_id res chain seq x y z
N SER A 1 -7.43 -5.18 -17.82
CA SER A 1 -8.52 -4.41 -17.22
C SER A 1 -8.09 -3.85 -15.86
N LEU A 2 -8.69 -2.77 -15.38
CA LEU A 2 -8.48 -2.24 -14.03
C LEU A 2 -9.05 -3.19 -12.97
N GLU A 3 -10.29 -3.63 -13.15
CA GLU A 3 -11.01 -4.52 -12.22
C GLU A 3 -10.28 -5.85 -12.00
N VAL A 4 -9.72 -6.43 -13.08
CA VAL A 4 -8.94 -7.67 -13.00
C VAL A 4 -7.69 -7.50 -12.14
N ARG A 5 -7.05 -6.33 -12.15
CA ARG A 5 -5.88 -6.06 -11.32
C ARG A 5 -6.27 -5.98 -9.84
N GLU A 6 -7.34 -5.25 -9.53
CA GLU A 6 -7.88 -5.13 -8.17
C GLU A 6 -8.30 -6.50 -7.61
N GLN A 7 -9.00 -7.31 -8.43
CA GLN A 7 -9.41 -8.65 -8.02
C GLN A 7 -8.21 -9.60 -7.84
N ALA A 8 -7.21 -9.51 -8.71
CA ALA A 8 -5.96 -10.27 -8.55
C ALA A 8 -5.25 -9.90 -7.24
N GLY A 9 -5.29 -8.63 -6.83
CA GLY A 9 -4.76 -8.18 -5.54
C GLY A 9 -5.42 -8.85 -4.34
N LYS A 10 -6.75 -8.99 -4.37
CA LYS A 10 -7.49 -9.69 -3.30
C LYS A 10 -7.11 -11.17 -3.22
N VAL A 11 -7.01 -11.83 -4.38
CA VAL A 11 -6.58 -13.24 -4.45
C VAL A 11 -5.14 -13.39 -3.94
N LEU A 12 -4.23 -12.51 -4.35
CA LEU A 12 -2.84 -12.52 -3.88
C LEU A 12 -2.75 -12.34 -2.37
N SER A 13 -3.54 -11.43 -1.77
CA SER A 13 -3.56 -11.24 -0.32
C SER A 13 -4.00 -12.51 0.41
N GLY A 14 -5.04 -13.20 -0.10
CA GLY A 14 -5.47 -14.48 0.43
C GLY A 14 -4.42 -15.58 0.30
N ILE A 15 -3.66 -15.63 -0.80
CA ILE A 15 -2.53 -16.56 -0.96
C ILE A 15 -1.43 -16.24 0.06
N ILE A 16 -1.01 -14.98 0.18
CA ILE A 16 0.05 -14.57 1.11
C ILE A 16 -0.34 -14.93 2.55
N HIS A 17 -1.60 -14.75 2.92
CA HIS A 17 -2.11 -15.12 4.24
C HIS A 17 -1.85 -16.60 4.58
N THR A 18 -1.98 -17.51 3.62
CA THR A 18 -1.76 -18.96 3.87
C THR A 18 -0.28 -19.34 3.95
N MET A 19 0.64 -18.46 3.56
CA MET A 19 2.09 -18.73 3.60
C MET A 19 2.71 -18.48 4.97
N GLY A 20 2.00 -17.78 5.87
CA GLY A 20 2.51 -17.34 7.16
C GLY A 20 3.29 -16.01 7.11
N GLU A 21 3.42 -15.36 8.25
CA GLU A 21 3.87 -13.96 8.37
C GLU A 21 5.39 -13.74 8.29
N ASP A 22 6.21 -14.73 8.65
CA ASP A 22 7.67 -14.62 8.66
C ASP A 22 8.29 -15.51 7.58
N THR A 23 7.94 -15.22 6.33
CA THR A 23 8.57 -15.88 5.18
C THR A 23 9.58 -14.95 4.51
N PRO A 24 10.76 -15.46 4.10
CA PRO A 24 11.69 -14.72 3.25
C PRO A 24 11.03 -14.19 1.98
N LEU A 25 10.01 -14.91 1.49
CA LEU A 25 9.23 -14.54 0.33
C LEU A 25 8.44 -13.23 0.51
N ILE A 26 7.87 -12.95 1.69
CA ILE A 26 7.18 -11.68 1.94
C ILE A 26 8.14 -10.51 1.78
N LYS A 27 9.35 -10.63 2.34
CA LYS A 27 10.40 -9.60 2.22
C LYS A 27 10.82 -9.42 0.76
N GLU A 28 10.95 -10.52 0.01
CA GLU A 28 11.23 -10.47 -1.43
C GLU A 28 10.11 -9.79 -2.23
N LEU A 29 8.84 -10.10 -1.95
CA LEU A 29 7.69 -9.47 -2.59
C LEU A 29 7.65 -7.96 -2.32
N CYS A 30 7.81 -7.54 -1.06
CA CYS A 30 7.91 -6.14 -0.68
C CYS A 30 9.02 -5.44 -1.47
N PHE A 31 10.21 -6.03 -1.52
CA PHE A 31 11.35 -5.47 -2.27
C PHE A 31 11.07 -5.35 -3.77
N VAL A 32 10.45 -6.37 -4.39
CA VAL A 32 10.10 -6.35 -5.82
C VAL A 32 9.11 -5.23 -6.11
N PHE A 33 8.04 -5.08 -5.32
CA PHE A 33 7.05 -4.03 -5.53
C PHE A 33 7.62 -2.64 -5.25
N GLU A 34 8.38 -2.47 -4.17
CA GLU A 34 9.07 -1.22 -3.85
C GLU A 34 9.98 -0.78 -5.00
N LYS A 35 10.79 -1.71 -5.53
CA LYS A 35 11.69 -1.43 -6.66
C LYS A 35 10.93 -0.99 -7.91
N GLN A 36 9.73 -1.49 -8.15
CA GLN A 36 8.91 -1.02 -9.27
C GLN A 36 8.34 0.38 -9.00
N ILE A 37 7.88 0.64 -7.78
CA ILE A 37 7.29 1.91 -7.37
C ILE A 37 8.34 3.04 -7.43
N LYS A 38 9.55 2.80 -6.91
CA LYS A 38 10.64 3.80 -6.89
C LYS A 38 11.06 4.29 -8.28
N LYS A 39 10.80 3.53 -9.35
CA LYS A 39 11.10 3.96 -10.73
C LYS A 39 10.33 5.20 -11.17
N ALA A 40 9.19 5.50 -10.52
CA ALA A 40 8.37 6.65 -10.85
C ALA A 40 8.89 7.97 -10.23
N GLY A 41 9.96 7.94 -9.44
CA GLY A 41 10.53 9.13 -8.82
C GLY A 41 9.84 9.57 -7.53
N GLY A 42 10.40 10.60 -6.90
CA GLY A 42 9.98 11.08 -5.58
C GLY A 42 8.84 12.09 -5.63
N SER A 43 8.90 13.02 -6.59
CA SER A 43 7.92 14.12 -6.70
C SER A 43 6.64 13.68 -7.40
N LEU A 44 5.55 14.44 -7.22
CA LEU A 44 4.29 14.18 -7.93
C LEU A 44 4.43 14.38 -9.45
N SER A 45 5.25 15.34 -9.87
CA SER A 45 5.56 15.58 -11.29
C SER A 45 6.30 14.40 -11.91
N ASP A 46 7.32 13.86 -11.24
CA ASP A 46 8.07 12.70 -11.74
C ASP A 46 7.15 11.48 -11.91
N LYS A 47 6.29 11.25 -10.91
CA LYS A 47 5.31 10.16 -10.95
C LYS A 47 4.38 10.31 -12.14
N ALA A 48 3.88 11.52 -12.39
CA ALA A 48 2.99 11.80 -13.51
C ALA A 48 3.71 11.57 -14.85
N ILE A 49 4.94 12.06 -15.00
CA ILE A 49 5.75 11.86 -16.21
C ILE A 49 5.99 10.36 -16.46
N TYR A 50 6.37 9.60 -15.43
CA TYR A 50 6.65 8.17 -15.56
C TYR A 50 5.39 7.35 -15.91
N VAL A 51 4.28 7.61 -15.21
CA VAL A 51 3.00 6.92 -15.42
C VAL A 51 2.45 7.22 -16.81
N ASN A 52 2.47 8.50 -17.22
CA ASN A 52 1.91 8.93 -18.51
C ASN A 52 2.81 8.57 -19.70
N LYS A 53 4.05 8.11 -19.47
CA LYS A 53 4.97 7.69 -20.53
C LYS A 53 4.40 6.57 -21.42
N SER A 54 3.62 5.64 -20.85
CA SER A 54 2.91 4.61 -21.62
C SER A 54 1.87 3.88 -20.77
N LYS A 55 0.87 3.29 -21.43
CA LYS A 55 -0.11 2.40 -20.77
C LYS A 55 0.53 1.22 -20.03
N LYS A 56 1.66 0.71 -20.54
CA LYS A 56 2.45 -0.32 -19.86
C LYS A 56 3.02 0.16 -18.52
N LYS A 57 3.49 1.41 -18.45
CA LYS A 57 4.09 2.00 -17.24
C LYS A 57 3.03 2.31 -16.18
N GLU A 58 1.91 2.88 -16.61
CA GLU A 58 0.70 3.05 -15.80
C GLU A 58 0.26 1.70 -15.19
N ALA A 59 0.19 0.64 -16.00
CA ALA A 59 -0.18 -0.68 -15.53
C ALA A 59 0.84 -1.30 -14.55
N GLN A 60 2.13 -1.11 -14.79
CA GLN A 60 3.21 -1.59 -13.91
C GLN A 60 3.16 -0.93 -12.53
N ILE A 61 2.97 0.39 -12.47
CA ILE A 61 2.90 1.11 -11.20
C ILE A 61 1.64 0.72 -10.43
N HIS A 62 0.48 0.74 -11.09
CA HIS A 62 -0.77 0.36 -10.44
C HIS A 62 -0.72 -1.08 -9.91
N GLY A 63 -0.19 -2.02 -10.71
CA GLY A 63 0.00 -3.41 -10.27
C GLY A 63 0.97 -3.53 -9.08
N ALA A 64 2.04 -2.74 -9.04
CA ALA A 64 2.97 -2.75 -7.92
C ALA A 64 2.35 -2.20 -6.62
N LEU A 65 1.53 -1.15 -6.71
CA LEU A 65 0.79 -0.61 -5.56
C LEU A 65 -0.25 -1.59 -5.04
N ILE A 66 -0.98 -2.26 -5.94
CA ILE A 66 -1.90 -3.35 -5.56
C ILE A 66 -1.13 -4.47 -4.88
N GLY A 67 -0.03 -4.94 -5.48
CA GLY A 67 0.78 -6.01 -4.90
C GLY A 67 1.28 -5.67 -3.50
N MET A 68 1.79 -4.45 -3.30
CA MET A 68 2.20 -3.94 -2.00
C MET A 68 1.04 -3.95 -0.99
N SER A 69 -0.12 -3.44 -1.40
CA SER A 69 -1.33 -3.43 -0.59
C SER A 69 -1.79 -4.83 -0.20
N SER A 70 -1.71 -5.79 -1.14
CA SER A 70 -2.03 -7.19 -0.89
C SER A 70 -1.16 -7.80 0.21
N VAL A 71 0.14 -7.47 0.23
CA VAL A 71 1.07 -7.96 1.25
C VAL A 71 0.73 -7.36 2.62
N VAL A 72 0.55 -6.03 2.69
CA VAL A 72 0.26 -5.31 3.93
C VAL A 72 -1.07 -5.74 4.54
N ASN A 73 -2.09 -5.96 3.72
CA ASN A 73 -3.44 -6.34 4.18
C ASN A 73 -3.63 -7.85 4.39
N ALA A 74 -2.64 -8.69 4.07
CA ALA A 74 -2.73 -10.14 4.26
C ALA A 74 -2.74 -10.57 5.73
N PHE A 75 -2.26 -9.72 6.64
CA PHE A 75 -2.10 -10.05 8.06
C PHE A 75 -2.83 -9.02 8.94
N PRO A 76 -4.18 -9.03 8.97
CA PRO A 76 -4.95 -8.02 9.69
C PRO A 76 -4.74 -8.05 11.22
N TYR A 77 -4.35 -9.19 11.79
CA TYR A 77 -4.27 -9.40 13.23
C TYR A 77 -2.85 -9.63 13.76
N ILE A 78 -1.81 -9.48 12.93
CA ILE A 78 -0.43 -9.69 13.36
C ILE A 78 -0.03 -8.69 14.45
N GLN A 79 0.46 -9.20 15.58
CA GLN A 79 0.93 -8.38 16.71
C GLN A 79 2.21 -8.98 17.32
N PRO A 80 3.23 -8.16 17.64
CA PRO A 80 3.35 -6.74 17.28
C PRO A 80 3.44 -6.53 15.76
N ILE A 81 3.15 -5.33 15.27
CA ILE A 81 3.25 -5.03 13.83
C ILE A 81 4.71 -5.12 13.41
N PRO A 82 5.08 -5.97 12.43
CA PRO A 82 6.44 -6.02 11.93
C PRO A 82 6.83 -4.73 11.21
N GLN A 83 8.10 -4.35 11.34
CA GLN A 83 8.63 -3.09 10.79
C GLN A 83 8.43 -2.92 9.28
N TRP A 84 8.35 -4.02 8.52
CA TRP A 84 8.09 -3.95 7.09
C TRP A 84 6.68 -3.41 6.78
N ILE A 85 5.69 -3.54 7.67
CA ILE A 85 4.34 -2.99 7.43
C ILE A 85 4.36 -1.45 7.42
N PRO A 86 4.84 -0.75 8.48
CA PRO A 86 4.95 0.70 8.49
C PRO A 86 5.78 1.25 7.32
N GLU A 87 6.89 0.61 6.99
CA GLU A 87 7.74 1.03 5.86
C GLU A 87 6.99 1.00 4.52
N ASN A 88 6.24 -0.07 4.27
CA ASN A 88 5.47 -0.23 3.03
C ASN A 88 4.22 0.67 3.01
N LEU A 89 3.60 0.93 4.16
CA LEU A 89 2.52 1.93 4.28
C LEU A 89 3.01 3.35 3.97
N SER A 90 4.21 3.73 4.39
CA SER A 90 4.82 5.01 3.99
C SER A 90 5.16 5.08 2.50
N ILE A 91 5.42 3.95 1.85
CA ILE A 91 5.55 3.95 0.38
C ILE A 91 4.18 4.22 -0.26
N LEU A 92 3.11 3.57 0.23
CA LEU A 92 1.74 3.79 -0.24
C LEU A 92 1.26 5.22 0.02
N SER A 93 1.57 5.81 1.18
CA SER A 93 1.15 7.17 1.56
C SER A 93 1.57 8.22 0.52
N ARG A 94 2.78 8.08 -0.03
CA ARG A 94 3.35 8.96 -1.07
C ARG A 94 2.58 8.94 -2.39
N TRP A 95 1.69 7.97 -2.61
CA TRP A 95 0.86 7.88 -3.81
C TRP A 95 -0.57 8.36 -3.60
N THR A 96 -0.99 8.62 -2.36
CA THR A 96 -2.36 9.03 -2.04
C THR A 96 -2.76 10.36 -2.70
N ARG A 97 -1.79 11.27 -2.89
CA ARG A 97 -1.98 12.55 -3.57
C ARG A 97 -1.91 12.47 -5.09
N PHE A 98 -1.57 11.31 -5.65
CA PHE A 98 -1.58 11.10 -7.09
C PHE A 98 -3.02 11.13 -7.64
N THR A 99 -3.22 11.67 -8.84
CA THR A 99 -4.56 11.82 -9.41
C THR A 99 -5.06 10.54 -10.06
N GLY A 100 -6.38 10.37 -10.14
CA GLY A 100 -7.02 9.22 -10.77
C GLY A 100 -6.93 7.92 -9.96
N PHE A 101 -7.15 6.79 -10.63
CA PHE A 101 -7.35 5.50 -9.96
C PHE A 101 -6.13 5.01 -9.17
N ILE A 102 -4.91 5.38 -9.56
CA ILE A 102 -3.69 4.99 -8.85
C ILE A 102 -3.66 5.56 -7.42
N GLY A 103 -3.99 6.85 -7.27
CA GLY A 103 -4.06 7.47 -5.94
C GLY A 103 -5.24 6.97 -5.13
N THR A 104 -6.38 6.69 -5.77
CA THR A 104 -7.53 6.05 -5.14
C THR A 104 -7.18 4.66 -4.60
N THR A 105 -6.49 3.81 -5.36
CA THR A 105 -6.04 2.49 -4.90
C THR A 105 -5.14 2.62 -3.66
N ALA A 106 -4.19 3.56 -3.65
CA ALA A 106 -3.32 3.79 -2.50
C ALA A 106 -4.11 4.25 -1.25
N LYS A 107 -5.05 5.19 -1.42
CA LYS A 107 -5.94 5.67 -0.34
C LYS A 107 -6.81 4.56 0.22
N ASN A 108 -7.43 3.76 -0.64
CA ASN A 108 -8.30 2.65 -0.23
C ASN A 108 -7.49 1.60 0.54
N SER A 109 -6.28 1.27 0.06
CA SER A 109 -5.38 0.31 0.70
C SER A 109 -5.04 0.69 2.15
N ILE A 110 -4.74 1.97 2.38
CA ILE A 110 -4.45 2.50 3.72
C ILE A 110 -5.71 2.54 4.58
N SER A 111 -6.85 2.93 3.99
CA SER A 111 -8.14 2.96 4.68
C SER A 111 -8.55 1.56 5.15
N ASP A 112 -8.39 0.54 4.30
CA ASP A 112 -8.71 -0.85 4.62
C ASP A 112 -7.81 -1.38 5.74
N PHE A 113 -6.51 -1.07 5.71
CA PHE A 113 -5.58 -1.43 6.78
C PHE A 113 -6.03 -0.83 8.13
N LYS A 114 -6.31 0.48 8.17
CA LYS A 114 -6.75 1.16 9.40
C LYS A 114 -8.11 0.64 9.89
N LYS A 115 -9.04 0.37 8.96
CA LYS A 115 -10.36 -0.18 9.28
C LYS A 115 -10.25 -1.56 9.92
N ASN A 116 -9.42 -2.45 9.38
CA ASN A 116 -9.26 -3.80 9.90
C ASN A 116 -8.55 -3.85 11.25
N ARG A 117 -7.88 -2.76 11.63
CA ARG A 117 -7.09 -2.63 12.87
C ARG A 117 -7.64 -1.56 13.80
N SER A 118 -8.89 -1.15 13.63
CA SER A 118 -9.49 -0.06 14.42
C SER A 118 -9.46 -0.34 15.92
N ASP A 119 -9.74 -1.58 16.29
CA ASP A 119 -9.89 -1.99 17.69
C ASP A 119 -8.53 -2.11 18.38
N THR A 120 -7.50 -2.51 17.63
CA THR A 120 -6.12 -2.69 18.11
C THR A 120 -5.23 -1.47 17.89
N TRP A 121 -5.74 -0.41 17.23
CA TRP A 121 -4.93 0.73 16.80
C TRP A 121 -4.16 1.42 17.92
N HIS A 122 -4.72 1.43 19.13
CA HIS A 122 -4.12 2.02 20.31
C HIS A 122 -2.79 1.37 20.73
N LEU A 123 -2.60 0.07 20.43
CA LEU A 123 -1.35 -0.67 20.61
C LEU A 123 -0.50 -0.61 19.34
N ASP A 124 -1.14 -0.82 18.19
CA ASP A 124 -0.48 -0.91 16.89
C ASP A 124 0.34 0.35 16.56
N LYS A 125 -0.15 1.54 16.95
CA LYS A 125 0.55 2.82 16.73
C LYS A 125 1.94 2.89 17.37
N GLU A 126 2.23 2.07 18.38
CA GLU A 126 3.55 2.03 19.03
C GLU A 126 4.64 1.45 18.12
N SER A 127 4.25 0.72 17.07
CA SER A 127 5.19 0.19 16.06
C SER A 127 5.49 1.18 14.93
N PHE A 128 4.96 2.41 14.98
CA PHE A 128 5.15 3.44 13.95
C PHE A 128 5.97 4.61 14.47
N THR A 129 6.76 5.23 13.60
CA THR A 129 7.38 6.53 13.89
C THR A 129 6.35 7.67 13.76
N LEU A 130 6.67 8.83 14.33
CA LEU A 130 5.79 10.01 14.24
C LEU A 130 5.50 10.40 12.79
N ASP A 131 6.53 10.43 11.93
CA ASP A 131 6.38 10.74 10.50
C ASP A 131 5.46 9.74 9.78
N GLN A 132 5.55 8.46 10.13
CA GLN A 132 4.69 7.42 9.54
C GLN A 132 3.23 7.57 9.98
N LEU A 133 2.99 7.98 11.23
CA LEU A 133 1.64 8.25 11.72
C LEU A 133 1.04 9.48 11.03
N GLU A 134 1.82 10.56 10.86
CA GLU A 134 1.39 11.76 10.14
C GLU A 134 1.01 11.44 8.69
N ASP A 135 1.83 10.65 8.00
CA ASP A 135 1.57 10.13 6.66
C ASP A 135 0.22 9.39 6.55
N LEU A 136 -0.17 8.66 7.59
CA LEU A 136 -1.41 7.88 7.67
C LEU A 136 -2.64 8.69 8.11
N GLU A 137 -2.44 9.79 8.82
CA GLU A 137 -3.50 10.72 9.23
C GLU A 137 -3.89 11.67 8.10
N GLY A 138 -2.94 12.07 7.25
CA GLY A 138 -3.19 12.86 6.05
C GLY A 138 -4.04 12.14 4.99
N VAL A 139 -4.26 10.82 5.14
CA VAL A 139 -5.19 10.05 4.33
C VAL A 139 -6.58 10.13 4.95
N ASN A 140 -7.42 11.02 4.42
CA ASN A 140 -8.81 11.10 4.86
C ASN A 140 -9.56 9.80 4.46
N TRP A 141 -9.72 8.91 5.42
CA TRP A 141 -10.34 7.59 5.29
C TRP A 141 -11.85 7.62 5.57
N ARG A 142 -12.43 8.80 5.85
CA ARG A 142 -13.89 9.01 6.01
C ARG A 142 -14.42 9.83 4.83
N SER A 143 -15.17 9.19 3.94
CA SER A 143 -15.72 9.78 2.70
C SER A 143 -16.64 11.01 2.86
N TYR A 144 -16.96 11.44 4.08
CA TYR A 144 -17.91 12.54 4.35
C TYR A 144 -17.27 13.88 4.71
N TYR A 145 -15.94 13.95 4.85
CA TYR A 145 -15.26 15.24 5.02
C TYR A 145 -14.67 15.67 3.68
N ALA A 146 -15.40 16.53 2.98
CA ALA A 146 -14.94 17.32 1.84
C ALA A 146 -15.22 18.79 2.13
#